data_AF-A0A498IAB6-F1
#
_entry.id   AF-A0A498IAB6-F1
#
_cell.length_a   1.000
_cell.length_b   1.000
_cell.length_c   1.000
_cell.angle_alpha   90.00
_cell.angle_beta   90.00
_cell.angle_gamma   90.00
#
_symmetry.space_group_name_H-M   'P 1'
#
loop_
_entity.id
_entity.type
_entity.pdbx_description
1 polymer ?
#
loop_
_entity_poly.entity_id
_entity_poly.type
_entity_poly.pdbx_seq_one_letter_code
_entity_poly.pdbx_strand_id
1 'polypeptide(L)'
;MPRTLTLAHFKALMLFLSVFLNLYFLFLHTLPALLSRYISSPTTRSHLVFAVTSSSRSWSRREPYLRLWCSPASIHAFAFLDRAPIDSSGEKSIAPVVVSGDTSCFPYTFNGGRRSAIRVACMVKEVVDRGEPNVRWFVFGDDDTVFFVENLVRTMSKYDHDRWFYVGSNSVAVAVTGIATMIEEEGNGGWIGVWLAMRVDCRKCGRLEFRTGRLQQTLAGCIERKGKSLHSGKVSAVKLWPDHAGKGRYFVCRSNAIRASVEFAEESPLCTTLCKDGVKIRTVEHLLSALEAMEVDNCRIEVKNSDPEDIDVEVPIFDGSAREWVEAIKQVGLKEATDEHGNCCEKMAAHMNEPVHVWRNNSFVAAFPSPEIRITYGIDFPQVDAIGCQWFSVTSLDNSFYSKQIALSRTFCIYEEVERMREAGLIKGGGLENAIVCSASKGWLNPPLRFPDEPCRHKVLDLIGDLSLFARFGSQGLPVAHIVAYKGGHALHSDLVRRLSGTI
;
A
#
# COMPACT_ATOMS: atom_id res chain seq x y z
N MET A 1 -17.79 -6.02 60.15
CA MET A 1 -18.25 -4.63 60.02
C MET A 1 -17.37 -3.91 59.00
N PRO A 2 -17.93 -3.43 57.88
CA PRO A 2 -17.14 -2.70 56.89
C PRO A 2 -16.82 -1.31 57.45
N ARG A 3 -15.53 -0.97 57.53
CA ARG A 3 -15.08 0.38 57.91
C ARG A 3 -15.51 1.34 56.81
N THR A 4 -16.50 2.19 57.10
CA THR A 4 -16.92 3.28 56.24
C THR A 4 -15.73 4.21 56.00
N LEU A 5 -15.33 4.37 54.73
CA LEU A 5 -14.32 5.36 54.36
C LEU A 5 -14.84 6.73 54.77
N THR A 6 -14.22 7.36 55.76
CA THR A 6 -14.58 8.72 56.13
C THR A 6 -14.21 9.68 55.00
N LEU A 7 -14.95 10.79 54.86
CA LEU A 7 -14.72 11.80 53.82
C LEU A 7 -13.26 12.30 53.77
N ALA A 8 -12.56 12.26 54.91
CA ALA A 8 -11.14 12.58 55.00
C ALA A 8 -10.25 11.56 54.26
N HIS A 9 -10.54 10.26 54.36
CA HIS A 9 -9.80 9.22 53.63
C HIS A 9 -10.04 9.30 52.13
N PHE A 10 -11.25 9.65 51.69
CA PHE A 10 -11.56 9.86 50.28
C PHE A 10 -10.80 11.07 49.70
N LYS A 11 -10.76 12.19 50.44
CA LYS A 11 -9.97 13.38 50.06
C LYS A 11 -8.48 13.08 50.00
N ALA A 12 -7.95 12.32 50.96
CA ALA A 12 -6.55 11.90 50.96
C ALA A 12 -6.22 11.00 49.75
N LEU A 13 -7.10 10.06 49.41
CA LEU A 13 -6.95 9.20 48.25
C LEU A 13 -6.94 10.00 46.93
N MET A 14 -7.85 10.97 46.79
CA MET A 14 -7.91 11.85 45.60
C MET A 14 -6.67 12.75 45.50
N LEU A 15 -6.13 13.21 46.63
CA LEU A 15 -4.89 13.98 46.65
C LEU A 15 -3.70 13.12 46.22
N PHE A 16 -3.60 11.88 46.73
CA PHE A 16 -2.57 10.93 46.31
C PHE A 16 -2.69 10.57 44.83
N LEU A 17 -3.91 10.36 44.33
CA LEU A 17 -4.15 10.07 42.91
C LEU A 17 -3.74 11.25 42.02
N SER A 18 -4.06 12.48 42.43
CA SER A 18 -3.67 13.71 41.74
C SER A 18 -2.16 13.90 41.72
N VAL A 19 -1.47 13.71 42.85
CA VAL A 19 0.00 13.79 42.92
C VAL A 19 0.64 12.69 42.08
N PHE A 20 0.11 11.47 42.10
CA PHE A 20 0.60 10.37 41.28
C PHE A 20 0.38 10.63 39.78
N LEU A 21 -0.78 11.17 39.39
CA LEU A 21 -1.05 11.57 38.00
C LEU A 21 -0.09 12.67 37.54
N ASN A 22 0.12 13.69 38.38
CA ASN A 22 1.04 14.79 38.07
C ASN A 22 2.49 14.31 37.99
N LEU A 23 2.91 13.41 38.88
CA LEU A 23 4.24 12.77 38.82
C LEU A 23 4.37 11.86 37.59
N TYR A 24 3.32 11.14 37.20
CA TYR A 24 3.28 10.32 35.98
C TYR A 24 3.37 11.19 34.71
N PHE A 25 2.65 12.31 34.65
CA PHE A 25 2.78 13.28 33.54
C PHE A 25 4.13 13.99 33.53
N LEU A 26 4.70 14.30 34.70
CA LEU A 26 6.08 14.78 34.82
C LEU A 26 7.07 13.73 34.30
N PHE A 27 6.90 12.44 34.63
CA PHE A 27 7.77 11.35 34.18
C PHE A 27 7.61 11.02 32.69
N LEU A 28 6.40 11.18 32.12
CA LEU A 28 6.16 11.11 30.68
C LEU A 28 6.80 12.29 29.94
N HIS A 29 6.83 13.48 30.54
CA HIS A 29 7.51 14.65 29.97
C HIS A 29 9.01 14.70 30.25
N THR A 30 9.51 13.94 31.22
CA THR A 30 10.93 13.82 31.53
C THR A 30 11.54 12.49 31.11
N LEU A 31 10.84 11.66 30.34
CA LEU A 31 11.51 10.66 29.52
C LEU A 31 12.43 11.43 28.56
N PRO A 32 13.76 11.39 28.72
CA PRO A 32 14.63 11.96 27.73
C PRO A 32 14.29 11.26 26.42
N ALA A 33 14.32 12.02 25.35
CA ALA A 33 14.53 11.52 24.01
C ALA A 33 15.75 10.56 24.00
N LEU A 34 15.49 9.29 24.32
CA LEU A 34 16.29 8.12 23.99
C LEU A 34 15.71 7.44 22.74
N LEU A 35 14.80 8.13 22.04
CA LEU A 35 14.77 8.11 20.60
C LEU A 35 16.07 8.76 20.13
N SER A 36 16.99 7.91 19.66
CA SER A 36 18.11 8.24 18.76
C SER A 36 18.11 9.71 18.34
N ARG A 37 18.91 10.53 19.05
CA ARG A 37 19.41 11.79 18.51
C ARG A 37 20.33 11.42 17.35
N TYR A 38 19.75 11.07 16.20
CA TYR A 38 20.43 11.26 14.93
C TYR A 38 20.57 12.77 14.82
N ILE A 39 21.74 13.29 15.17
CA ILE A 39 22.11 14.69 14.90
C ILE A 39 22.24 14.77 13.38
N SER A 40 21.10 14.95 12.73
CA SER A 40 21.02 15.24 11.32
C SER A 40 21.70 16.59 11.11
N SER A 41 22.77 16.63 10.31
CA SER A 41 23.54 17.88 10.13
C SER A 41 22.64 18.97 9.55
N PRO A 42 22.77 20.26 9.95
CA PRO A 42 21.87 21.31 9.51
C PRO A 42 21.80 21.42 7.98
N THR A 43 20.60 21.64 7.44
CA THR A 43 20.43 21.90 6.00
C THR A 43 21.09 23.24 5.68
N THR A 44 22.05 23.22 4.76
CA THR A 44 22.72 24.40 4.18
C THR A 44 22.38 24.54 2.69
N ARG A 45 22.77 25.67 2.07
CA ARG A 45 22.57 25.96 0.63
C ARG A 45 23.09 24.86 -0.30
N SER A 46 24.18 24.18 0.06
CA SER A 46 24.79 23.12 -0.77
C SER A 46 23.89 21.89 -0.93
N HIS A 47 22.87 21.74 -0.08
CA HIS A 47 21.95 20.60 -0.12
C HIS A 47 20.71 20.86 -0.98
N LEU A 48 20.58 22.05 -1.58
CA LEU A 48 19.45 22.44 -2.42
C LEU A 48 19.86 22.35 -3.89
N VAL A 49 19.04 21.68 -4.70
CA VAL A 49 19.09 21.70 -6.17
C VAL A 49 17.94 22.53 -6.68
N PHE A 50 18.19 23.48 -7.58
CA PHE A 50 17.13 24.24 -8.22
C PHE A 50 16.86 23.67 -9.61
N ALA A 51 15.61 23.37 -9.92
CA ALA A 51 15.18 22.90 -11.23
C ALA A 51 14.12 23.86 -11.78
N VAL A 52 14.46 24.50 -12.90
CA VAL A 52 13.74 25.65 -13.42
C VAL A 52 13.25 25.32 -14.81
N THR A 53 11.93 25.37 -15.02
CA THR A 53 11.40 25.23 -16.37
C THR A 53 11.31 26.57 -17.06
N SER A 54 11.80 26.63 -18.30
CA SER A 54 11.70 27.82 -19.15
C SER A 54 11.42 27.41 -20.60
N SER A 55 11.20 28.40 -21.47
CA SER A 55 11.22 28.22 -22.91
C SER A 55 12.52 28.78 -23.47
N SER A 56 13.06 28.15 -24.52
CA SER A 56 14.21 28.64 -25.28
C SER A 56 14.05 30.09 -25.76
N ARG A 57 12.81 30.56 -25.95
CA ARG A 57 12.47 31.94 -26.35
C ARG A 57 12.55 32.95 -25.21
N SER A 58 12.19 32.55 -23.98
CA SER A 58 12.22 33.42 -22.81
C SER A 58 13.55 33.37 -22.06
N TRP A 59 14.33 32.30 -22.27
CA TRP A 59 15.52 31.98 -21.49
C TRP A 59 16.52 33.13 -21.33
N SER A 60 16.91 33.79 -22.43
CA SER A 60 17.91 34.88 -22.38
C SER A 60 17.52 36.06 -21.49
N ARG A 61 16.21 36.31 -21.32
CA ARG A 61 15.70 37.38 -20.43
C ARG A 61 15.55 36.93 -18.98
N ARG A 62 15.43 35.62 -18.74
CA ARG A 62 15.11 35.04 -17.43
C ARG A 62 16.31 34.45 -16.72
N GLU A 63 17.33 34.01 -17.46
CA GLU A 63 18.59 33.49 -16.94
C GLU A 63 19.23 34.38 -15.86
N PRO A 64 19.23 35.73 -15.97
CA PRO A 64 19.79 36.58 -14.92
C PRO A 64 19.13 36.41 -13.54
N TYR A 65 17.88 35.95 -13.44
CA TYR A 65 17.22 35.70 -12.16
C TYR A 65 17.84 34.54 -11.40
N LEU A 66 18.46 33.60 -12.10
CA LEU A 66 19.19 32.49 -11.46
C LEU A 66 20.41 32.95 -10.68
N ARG A 67 20.91 34.17 -10.89
CA ARG A 67 22.00 34.75 -10.07
C ARG A 67 21.63 34.86 -8.60
N LEU A 68 20.34 34.96 -8.27
CA LEU A 68 19.85 34.94 -6.90
C LEU A 68 20.00 33.54 -6.27
N TRP A 69 19.95 32.50 -7.11
CA TRP A 69 19.98 31.12 -6.68
C TRP A 69 21.35 30.50 -6.82
N CYS A 70 22.25 31.09 -7.63
CA CYS A 70 23.59 30.60 -7.95
C CYS A 70 24.71 31.39 -7.23
N SER A 71 25.79 30.70 -6.84
CA SER A 71 26.97 31.24 -6.16
C SER A 71 28.22 30.68 -6.83
N PRO A 72 29.31 31.44 -6.96
CA PRO A 72 30.56 30.97 -7.57
C PRO A 72 31.14 29.70 -6.94
N ALA A 73 30.81 29.42 -5.68
CA ALA A 73 31.42 28.34 -4.91
C ALA A 73 30.65 27.01 -4.95
N SER A 74 29.34 27.02 -5.23
CA SER A 74 28.52 25.78 -5.20
C SER A 74 27.04 26.04 -5.49
N ILE A 75 26.50 25.93 -6.72
CA ILE A 75 25.04 25.79 -6.91
C ILE A 75 24.70 24.85 -8.08
N HIS A 76 23.88 23.84 -7.76
CA HIS A 76 23.25 22.87 -8.67
C HIS A 76 21.89 23.43 -9.16
N ALA A 77 21.91 24.48 -9.97
CA ALA A 77 20.71 24.96 -10.65
C ALA A 77 20.69 24.41 -12.09
N PHE A 78 19.55 23.91 -12.53
CA PHE A 78 19.35 23.38 -13.87
C PHE A 78 18.18 24.08 -14.54
N ALA A 79 18.41 24.57 -15.75
CA ALA A 79 17.38 25.16 -16.58
C ALA A 79 16.90 24.14 -17.62
N PHE A 80 15.64 23.73 -17.52
CA PHE A 80 15.02 22.78 -18.43
C PHE A 80 14.25 23.54 -19.51
N LEU A 81 14.75 23.45 -20.74
CA LEU A 81 14.21 24.14 -21.91
C LEU A 81 13.48 23.18 -22.83
N ASP A 82 12.56 23.74 -23.61
CA ASP A 82 11.86 23.02 -24.67
C ASP A 82 12.73 22.69 -25.88
N ARG A 83 13.77 23.50 -26.14
CA ARG A 83 14.75 23.35 -27.22
C ARG A 83 16.07 24.01 -26.82
N ALA A 84 17.11 23.83 -27.62
CA ALA A 84 18.36 24.57 -27.46
C ALA A 84 18.11 26.11 -27.49
N PRO A 85 18.85 26.91 -26.68
CA PRO A 85 18.72 28.37 -26.67
C PRO A 85 18.99 28.96 -28.07
N ILE A 86 18.21 29.98 -28.44
CA ILE A 86 18.26 30.60 -29.78
C ILE A 86 19.48 31.54 -29.91
N ASP A 87 19.88 32.20 -28.81
CA ASP A 87 21.00 33.14 -28.77
C ASP A 87 22.12 32.59 -27.87
N SER A 88 23.09 31.88 -28.46
CA SER A 88 24.34 31.52 -27.77
C SER A 88 25.39 32.56 -28.11
N SER A 89 25.27 33.76 -27.53
CA SER A 89 26.23 34.85 -27.69
C SER A 89 27.55 34.56 -26.95
N GLY A 90 28.19 33.41 -27.15
CA GLY A 90 29.54 33.05 -26.66
C GLY A 90 29.78 33.07 -25.13
N GLU A 91 28.89 33.68 -24.34
CA GLU A 91 28.96 33.75 -22.89
C GLU A 91 28.45 32.43 -22.30
N LYS A 92 29.20 31.90 -21.33
CA LYS A 92 28.81 30.67 -20.62
C LYS A 92 27.58 30.97 -19.77
N SER A 93 26.50 30.22 -20.03
CA SER A 93 25.27 30.26 -19.25
C SER A 93 25.54 30.11 -17.75
N ILE A 94 24.87 30.92 -16.92
CA ILE A 94 24.97 30.98 -15.46
C ILE A 94 24.57 29.65 -14.81
N ALA A 95 23.67 28.91 -15.45
CA ALA A 95 23.27 27.58 -15.06
C ALA A 95 23.36 26.61 -16.25
N PRO A 96 23.73 25.33 -16.03
CA PRO A 96 23.60 24.29 -17.04
C PRO A 96 22.18 24.23 -17.62
N VAL A 97 22.10 24.33 -18.95
CA VAL A 97 20.87 24.18 -19.71
C VAL A 97 20.70 22.72 -20.10
N VAL A 98 19.51 22.19 -19.84
CA VAL A 98 19.08 20.84 -20.21
C VAL A 98 17.92 20.99 -21.18
N VAL A 99 18.00 20.33 -22.33
CA VAL A 99 16.85 20.20 -23.24
C VAL A 99 16.09 18.95 -22.81
N SER A 100 14.84 19.12 -22.38
CA SER A 100 14.02 17.99 -21.92
C SER A 100 13.77 16.97 -23.04
N GLY A 101 13.55 15.72 -22.64
CA GLY A 101 13.35 14.61 -23.58
C GLY A 101 12.05 14.74 -24.40
N ASP A 102 11.89 13.86 -25.39
CA ASP A 102 10.63 13.79 -26.13
C ASP A 102 9.48 13.34 -25.20
N THR A 103 8.41 14.14 -25.20
CA THR A 103 7.21 13.91 -24.38
C THR A 103 6.00 13.52 -25.24
N SER A 104 6.19 13.23 -26.53
CA SER A 104 5.13 12.85 -27.46
C SER A 104 4.37 11.59 -27.03
N CYS A 105 5.07 10.63 -26.40
CA CYS A 105 4.52 9.36 -25.94
C CYS A 105 3.56 9.48 -24.75
N PHE A 106 3.57 10.59 -24.01
CA PHE A 106 2.69 10.77 -22.87
C PHE A 106 1.26 11.17 -23.32
N PRO A 107 0.21 10.51 -22.81
CA PRO A 107 -1.16 10.91 -23.08
C PRO A 107 -1.42 12.30 -22.50
N TYR A 108 -2.14 13.16 -23.24
CA TYR A 108 -2.55 14.49 -22.80
C TYR A 108 -4.04 14.68 -23.09
N THR A 109 -4.85 14.61 -22.04
CA THR A 109 -6.32 14.55 -22.14
C THR A 109 -6.98 15.91 -21.88
N PHE A 110 -6.20 16.94 -21.57
CA PHE A 110 -6.73 18.28 -21.30
C PHE A 110 -6.76 19.13 -22.57
N ASN A 111 -7.94 19.19 -23.21
CA ASN A 111 -8.14 19.82 -24.52
C ASN A 111 -7.84 21.34 -24.57
N GLY A 112 -7.82 22.04 -23.42
CA GLY A 112 -7.55 23.48 -23.35
C GLY A 112 -6.11 23.85 -22.96
N GLY A 113 -5.24 22.89 -22.68
CA GLY A 113 -3.89 23.19 -22.19
C GLY A 113 -2.79 22.91 -23.19
N ARG A 114 -1.60 23.44 -22.90
CA ARG A 114 -0.41 23.17 -23.70
C ARG A 114 0.30 21.92 -23.17
N ARG A 115 0.73 21.05 -24.10
CA ARG A 115 1.58 19.88 -23.79
C ARG A 115 2.89 20.23 -23.07
N SER A 116 3.31 21.50 -23.06
CA SER A 116 4.41 21.99 -22.24
C SER A 116 4.22 21.68 -20.75
N ALA A 117 2.99 21.52 -20.26
CA ALA A 117 2.71 21.09 -18.90
C ALA A 117 3.28 19.69 -18.58
N ILE A 118 3.29 18.78 -19.57
CA ILE A 118 3.90 17.46 -19.43
C ILE A 118 5.41 17.61 -19.20
N ARG A 119 6.06 18.49 -19.97
CA ARG A 119 7.50 18.78 -19.80
C ARG A 119 7.80 19.32 -18.40
N VAL A 120 6.99 20.26 -17.90
CA VAL A 120 7.16 20.81 -16.55
C VAL A 120 7.02 19.70 -15.49
N ALA A 121 6.08 18.78 -15.66
CA ALA A 121 5.94 17.62 -14.77
C ALA A 121 7.13 16.64 -14.90
N CYS A 122 7.62 16.40 -16.12
CA CYS A 122 8.74 15.50 -16.39
C CYS A 122 10.08 16.04 -15.87
N MET A 123 10.26 17.37 -15.78
CA MET A 123 11.46 17.99 -15.19
C MET A 123 11.80 17.40 -13.82
N VAL A 124 10.78 17.10 -13.01
CA VAL A 124 10.95 16.52 -11.67
C VAL A 124 11.73 15.22 -11.73
N LYS A 125 11.34 14.35 -12.66
CA LYS A 125 12.04 13.08 -12.92
C LYS A 125 13.43 13.34 -13.49
N GLU A 126 13.53 14.22 -14.48
CA GLU A 126 14.77 14.47 -15.21
C GLU A 126 15.88 15.02 -14.30
N VAL A 127 15.58 15.93 -13.35
CA VAL A 127 16.61 16.45 -12.43
C VAL A 127 17.00 15.43 -11.36
N VAL A 128 16.06 14.58 -10.95
CA VAL A 128 16.27 13.54 -9.95
C VAL A 128 17.16 12.42 -10.48
N ASP A 129 16.91 11.96 -11.71
CA ASP A 129 17.67 10.89 -12.35
C ASP A 129 19.16 11.24 -12.51
N ARG A 130 19.52 12.52 -12.44
CA ARG A 130 20.91 12.99 -12.49
C ARG A 130 21.73 12.51 -11.29
N GLY A 131 21.06 12.21 -10.17
CA GLY A 131 21.71 11.63 -8.98
C GLY A 131 22.81 12.50 -8.39
N GLU A 132 22.61 13.83 -8.39
CA GLU A 132 23.55 14.82 -7.86
C GLU A 132 23.92 14.50 -6.39
N PRO A 133 25.22 14.49 -6.03
CA PRO A 133 25.67 14.10 -4.70
C PRO A 133 25.33 15.18 -3.66
N ASN A 134 25.12 14.75 -2.41
CA ASN A 134 24.89 15.64 -1.27
C ASN A 134 23.63 16.53 -1.39
N VAL A 135 22.63 16.08 -2.14
CA VAL A 135 21.33 16.77 -2.28
C VAL A 135 20.34 16.24 -1.26
N ARG A 136 19.62 17.16 -0.60
CA ARG A 136 18.54 16.83 0.35
C ARG A 136 17.19 17.35 -0.12
N TRP A 137 17.18 18.46 -0.85
CA TRP A 137 15.97 19.16 -1.27
C TRP A 137 16.07 19.55 -2.74
N PHE A 138 15.10 19.14 -3.55
CA PHE A 138 14.94 19.61 -4.92
C PHE A 138 13.92 20.72 -4.97
N VAL A 139 14.35 21.95 -5.19
CA VAL A 139 13.52 23.15 -5.32
C VAL A 139 13.11 23.34 -6.78
N PHE A 140 11.82 23.31 -7.08
CA PHE A 140 11.34 23.47 -8.45
C PHE A 140 10.61 24.80 -8.62
N GLY A 141 10.74 25.40 -9.80
CA GLY A 141 10.01 26.61 -10.21
C GLY A 141 9.96 26.77 -11.73
N ASP A 142 9.24 27.79 -12.18
CA ASP A 142 9.28 28.31 -13.54
C ASP A 142 10.26 29.49 -13.66
N ASP A 143 10.37 30.05 -14.87
CA ASP A 143 11.33 31.09 -15.20
C ASP A 143 10.96 32.50 -14.74
N ASP A 144 9.82 32.66 -14.06
CA ASP A 144 9.42 33.89 -13.38
C ASP A 144 9.11 33.72 -11.89
N THR A 145 9.35 32.54 -11.31
CA THR A 145 9.43 32.36 -9.86
C THR A 145 10.73 32.93 -9.32
N VAL A 146 10.69 33.57 -8.15
CA VAL A 146 11.88 34.05 -7.42
C VAL A 146 11.97 33.39 -6.05
N PHE A 147 13.00 32.56 -5.84
CA PHE A 147 13.28 31.95 -4.54
C PHE A 147 14.21 32.81 -3.68
N PHE A 148 13.81 33.07 -2.43
CA PHE A 148 14.70 33.61 -1.40
C PHE A 148 15.43 32.45 -0.72
N VAL A 149 16.64 32.14 -1.21
CA VAL A 149 17.40 30.94 -0.81
C VAL A 149 17.59 30.83 0.71
N GLU A 150 17.89 31.93 1.41
CA GLU A 150 18.07 31.90 2.87
C GLU A 150 16.79 31.54 3.63
N ASN A 151 15.64 31.99 3.14
CA ASN A 151 14.35 31.65 3.73
C ASN A 151 14.01 30.18 3.49
N LEU A 152 14.33 29.65 2.30
CA LEU A 152 14.18 28.23 1.99
C LEU A 152 15.06 27.38 2.91
N VAL A 153 16.35 27.67 2.99
CA VAL A 153 17.28 26.93 3.85
C VAL A 153 16.80 26.94 5.30
N ARG A 154 16.39 28.10 5.82
CA ARG A 154 15.84 28.23 7.18
C ARG A 154 14.57 27.41 7.37
N THR A 155 13.69 27.36 6.38
CA THR A 155 12.43 26.60 6.44
C THR A 155 12.70 25.11 6.37
N MET A 156 13.49 24.67 5.39
CA MET A 156 13.88 23.26 5.19
C MET A 156 14.69 22.70 6.36
N SER A 157 15.47 23.54 7.04
CA SER A 157 16.21 23.14 8.26
C SER A 157 15.30 22.73 9.42
N LYS A 158 14.00 23.04 9.38
CA LYS A 158 13.03 22.63 10.41
C LYS A 158 12.53 21.19 10.20
N TYR A 159 12.79 20.60 9.04
CA TYR A 159 12.32 19.28 8.66
C TYR A 159 13.46 18.26 8.76
N ASP A 160 13.10 17.05 9.17
CA ASP A 160 14.00 15.90 9.18
C ASP A 160 14.28 15.46 7.73
N HIS A 161 15.44 15.81 7.18
CA HIS A 161 15.75 15.53 5.77
C HIS A 161 15.90 14.02 5.46
N ASP A 162 15.87 13.17 6.49
CA ASP A 162 15.78 11.72 6.35
C ASP A 162 14.35 11.19 6.16
N ARG A 163 13.36 12.09 6.12
CA ARG A 163 11.94 11.75 5.89
C ARG A 163 11.37 12.48 4.67
N TRP A 164 10.24 11.96 4.18
CA TRP A 164 9.52 12.53 3.06
C TRP A 164 8.70 13.74 3.49
N PHE A 165 8.94 14.88 2.84
CA PHE A 165 8.17 16.10 3.03
C PHE A 165 7.80 16.73 1.68
N TYR A 166 6.60 17.30 1.64
CA TYR A 166 6.17 18.22 0.59
C TYR A 166 5.91 19.57 1.25
N VAL A 167 6.59 20.61 0.77
CA VAL A 167 6.45 21.98 1.29
C VAL A 167 6.12 22.91 0.12
N GLY A 168 4.83 23.13 -0.11
CA GLY A 168 4.32 24.01 -1.17
C GLY A 168 2.98 24.65 -0.80
N SER A 169 2.59 25.68 -1.54
CA SER A 169 1.30 26.39 -1.39
C SER A 169 0.74 26.72 -2.77
N ASN A 170 -0.58 26.93 -2.86
CA ASN A 170 -1.18 27.50 -4.07
C ASN A 170 -0.66 28.94 -4.27
N SER A 171 -0.34 29.30 -5.51
CA SER A 171 0.06 30.66 -5.87
C SER A 171 -1.10 31.65 -5.63
N VAL A 172 -0.77 32.85 -5.16
CA VAL A 172 -1.70 33.94 -4.77
C VAL A 172 -2.69 34.31 -5.89
N ALA A 173 -2.36 34.05 -7.16
CA ALA A 173 -3.26 34.32 -8.28
C ALA A 173 -4.46 33.36 -8.36
N VAL A 174 -4.34 32.11 -7.89
CA VAL A 174 -5.43 31.10 -7.96
C VAL A 174 -6.61 31.47 -7.07
N ALA A 175 -6.37 32.17 -5.97
CA ALA A 175 -7.41 32.58 -5.03
C ALA A 175 -8.22 33.81 -5.50
N VAL A 176 -7.70 34.60 -6.45
CA VAL A 176 -8.28 35.90 -6.83
C VAL A 176 -9.09 35.83 -8.14
N THR A 177 -8.80 34.90 -9.06
CA THR A 177 -9.47 34.89 -10.38
C THR A 177 -10.52 33.80 -10.61
N GLY A 178 -10.72 32.82 -9.71
CA GLY A 178 -11.92 31.96 -9.70
C GLY A 178 -12.31 31.24 -11.01
N ILE A 179 -11.42 31.13 -12.00
CA ILE A 179 -11.72 30.56 -13.32
C ILE A 179 -10.56 29.64 -13.75
N ALA A 180 -10.88 28.34 -13.90
CA ALA A 180 -10.06 27.37 -14.60
C ALA A 180 -10.26 27.51 -16.12
N THR A 181 -9.69 28.56 -16.72
CA THR A 181 -9.62 28.73 -18.17
C THR A 181 -8.17 28.85 -18.59
N MET A 182 -7.70 27.86 -19.36
CA MET A 182 -6.46 27.98 -20.12
C MET A 182 -6.78 28.52 -21.53
N ILE A 183 -5.78 29.19 -22.15
CA ILE A 183 -5.76 29.96 -23.41
C ILE A 183 -6.28 31.42 -23.21
N GLU A 184 -5.65 32.55 -23.58
CA GLU A 184 -4.76 33.03 -24.67
C GLU A 184 -3.76 34.08 -24.11
N GLU A 185 -2.51 34.18 -24.58
CA GLU A 185 -2.00 35.09 -25.62
C GLU A 185 -0.68 35.67 -25.07
N GLU A 186 0.06 36.40 -25.90
CA GLU A 186 1.45 36.80 -25.72
C GLU A 186 1.85 37.34 -24.34
N GLY A 187 3.00 36.87 -23.84
CA GLY A 187 3.92 37.70 -23.06
C GLY A 187 3.37 38.42 -21.82
N ASN A 188 2.57 37.79 -20.97
CA ASN A 188 2.45 38.20 -19.55
C ASN A 188 1.62 37.18 -18.77
N GLY A 189 2.21 36.62 -17.71
CA GLY A 189 1.50 35.76 -16.77
C GLY A 189 2.41 34.67 -16.23
N GLY A 190 2.92 34.89 -15.02
CA GLY A 190 3.58 33.86 -14.24
C GLY A 190 2.59 32.83 -13.76
N TRP A 191 2.79 31.60 -14.20
CA TRP A 191 1.90 30.49 -13.97
C TRP A 191 2.72 29.20 -13.97
N ILE A 192 3.38 28.91 -12.86
CA ILE A 192 3.43 27.65 -12.08
C ILE A 192 4.31 27.96 -10.85
N GLY A 193 3.73 28.69 -9.90
CA GLY A 193 4.29 28.82 -8.56
C GLY A 193 4.05 27.54 -7.76
N VAL A 194 4.69 26.43 -8.13
CA VAL A 194 4.83 25.27 -7.23
C VAL A 194 6.21 25.38 -6.61
N TRP A 195 6.27 25.86 -5.37
CA TRP A 195 7.43 25.64 -4.52
C TRP A 195 7.44 24.14 -4.22
N LEU A 196 8.08 23.34 -5.09
CA LEU A 196 8.21 21.91 -4.86
C LEU A 196 9.57 21.73 -4.18
N ALA A 197 9.59 21.04 -3.04
CA ALA A 197 10.79 20.59 -2.36
C ALA A 197 10.62 19.07 -2.16
N MET A 198 10.96 18.26 -3.16
CA MET A 198 10.93 16.79 -3.04
C MET A 198 12.34 16.30 -2.68
N ARG A 199 12.47 15.24 -1.89
CA ARG A 199 13.64 14.35 -1.94
C ARG A 199 13.24 13.22 -2.88
N VAL A 200 14.12 12.80 -3.79
CA VAL A 200 14.01 11.48 -4.41
C VAL A 200 15.33 10.78 -4.17
N ASP A 201 15.31 9.74 -3.35
CA ASP A 201 16.46 8.86 -3.26
C ASP A 201 16.38 7.86 -4.42
N CYS A 202 17.07 8.17 -5.51
CA CYS A 202 17.13 7.31 -6.70
C CYS A 202 18.10 6.13 -6.55
N ARG A 203 18.61 5.84 -5.34
CA ARG A 203 19.52 4.71 -5.12
C ARG A 203 19.27 3.99 -3.80
N LYS A 204 18.12 3.31 -3.70
CA LYS A 204 17.93 2.03 -2.98
C LYS A 204 16.51 1.50 -3.17
N CYS A 205 16.17 1.04 -4.37
CA CYS A 205 15.19 -0.05 -4.51
C CYS A 205 15.90 -1.36 -4.11
N GLY A 206 16.31 -1.42 -2.84
CA GLY A 206 16.91 -2.58 -2.20
C GLY A 206 15.93 -3.05 -1.16
N ARG A 207 15.31 -4.21 -1.41
CA ARG A 207 14.39 -4.92 -0.53
C ARG A 207 14.96 -4.97 0.90
N LEU A 208 14.47 -4.11 1.80
CA LEU A 208 14.83 -4.17 3.21
C LEU A 208 13.77 -5.01 3.92
N GLU A 209 14.05 -6.30 4.04
CA GLU A 209 13.36 -7.18 4.98
C GLU A 209 13.93 -6.93 6.37
N PHE A 210 13.06 -6.60 7.31
CA PHE A 210 13.44 -6.35 8.69
C PHE A 210 13.00 -7.49 9.59
N ARG A 211 13.81 -7.67 10.62
CA ARG A 211 13.57 -8.56 11.75
C ARG A 211 12.36 -8.08 12.53
N THR A 212 11.33 -8.92 12.66
CA THR A 212 10.14 -8.56 13.43
C THR A 212 10.31 -8.74 14.93
N GLY A 213 11.41 -9.38 15.38
CA GLY A 213 11.58 -9.80 16.77
C GLY A 213 10.68 -10.97 17.19
N ARG A 214 9.94 -11.57 16.25
CA ARG A 214 9.12 -12.78 16.44
C ARG A 214 9.76 -13.98 15.75
N LEU A 215 9.51 -15.18 16.25
CA LEU A 215 9.91 -16.42 15.61
C LEU A 215 8.82 -16.92 14.67
N GLN A 216 9.24 -17.57 13.57
CA GLN A 216 8.30 -18.20 12.65
C GLN A 216 7.45 -19.25 13.37
N GLN A 217 6.17 -19.32 13.05
CA GLN A 217 5.23 -20.27 13.62
C GLN A 217 4.78 -21.31 12.59
N THR A 218 4.28 -22.42 13.11
CA THR A 218 3.52 -23.43 12.37
C THR A 218 2.35 -23.92 13.24
N LEU A 219 1.52 -24.80 12.69
CA LEU A 219 0.43 -25.41 13.45
C LEU A 219 0.97 -26.34 14.53
N ALA A 220 0.33 -26.39 15.70
CA ALA A 220 0.72 -27.35 16.74
C ALA A 220 0.31 -28.80 16.40
N GLY A 221 -0.62 -28.98 15.48
CA GLY A 221 -1.13 -30.26 15.00
C GLY A 221 -1.76 -30.17 13.61
N CYS A 222 -2.31 -31.26 13.11
CA CYS A 222 -2.91 -31.29 11.78
C CYS A 222 -4.38 -30.83 11.80
N ILE A 223 -4.80 -30.14 10.75
CA ILE A 223 -6.21 -29.77 10.53
C ILE A 223 -6.69 -30.47 9.26
N GLU A 224 -7.87 -31.07 9.30
CA GLU A 224 -8.56 -31.57 8.11
C GLU A 224 -9.97 -30.99 8.06
N ARG A 225 -10.35 -30.47 6.90
CA ARG A 225 -11.71 -29.96 6.62
C ARG A 225 -12.14 -30.38 5.23
N LYS A 226 -13.43 -30.70 5.09
CA LYS A 226 -14.06 -31.11 3.83
C LYS A 226 -15.31 -30.28 3.62
N GLY A 227 -15.53 -29.83 2.39
CA GLY A 227 -16.70 -29.01 2.05
C GLY A 227 -16.88 -28.85 0.56
N LYS A 228 -18.02 -28.25 0.19
CA LYS A 228 -18.29 -27.88 -1.20
C LYS A 228 -17.42 -26.67 -1.57
N SER A 229 -16.92 -26.66 -2.80
CA SER A 229 -16.18 -25.53 -3.38
C SER A 229 -17.13 -24.56 -4.09
N LEU A 230 -16.74 -23.29 -4.23
CA LEU A 230 -17.64 -22.23 -4.72
C LEU A 230 -17.91 -22.36 -6.21
N HIS A 231 -16.87 -22.41 -7.04
CA HIS A 231 -16.99 -22.28 -8.48
C HIS A 231 -17.27 -23.61 -9.17
N SER A 232 -16.51 -24.65 -8.83
CA SER A 232 -16.68 -25.98 -9.44
C SER A 232 -17.88 -26.73 -8.88
N GLY A 233 -18.28 -26.42 -7.63
CA GLY A 233 -19.35 -27.13 -6.92
C GLY A 233 -18.98 -28.54 -6.47
N LYS A 234 -17.75 -28.99 -6.75
CA LYS A 234 -17.19 -30.27 -6.29
C LYS A 234 -16.96 -30.23 -4.79
N VAL A 235 -16.98 -31.41 -4.16
CA VAL A 235 -16.56 -31.55 -2.76
C VAL A 235 -15.06 -31.73 -2.71
N SER A 236 -14.39 -30.89 -1.93
CA SER A 236 -12.94 -30.88 -1.75
C SER A 236 -12.59 -31.10 -0.28
N ALA A 237 -11.46 -31.75 -0.04
CA ALA A 237 -10.86 -31.93 1.27
C ALA A 237 -9.50 -31.26 1.31
N VAL A 238 -9.27 -30.47 2.36
CA VAL A 238 -8.02 -29.76 2.60
C VAL A 238 -7.43 -30.23 3.91
N LYS A 239 -6.14 -30.56 3.89
CA LYS A 239 -5.38 -30.93 5.08
C LYS A 239 -4.21 -29.98 5.28
N LEU A 240 -4.17 -29.34 6.44
CA LEU A 240 -3.09 -28.44 6.86
C LEU A 240 -2.16 -29.21 7.79
N TRP A 241 -0.90 -29.32 7.40
CA TRP A 241 0.14 -29.96 8.17
C TRP A 241 1.10 -28.92 8.75
N PRO A 242 1.56 -29.11 10.00
CA PRO A 242 2.74 -28.41 10.50
C PRO A 242 3.93 -28.65 9.57
N ASP A 243 4.82 -27.67 9.46
CA ASP A 243 6.04 -27.80 8.68
C ASP A 243 7.22 -27.05 9.31
N HIS A 244 8.41 -27.32 8.80
CA HIS A 244 9.67 -26.75 9.26
C HIS A 244 9.77 -25.25 8.97
N ALA A 245 10.54 -24.56 9.80
CA ALA A 245 10.88 -23.16 9.57
C ALA A 245 11.59 -22.98 8.21
N GLY A 246 11.32 -21.87 7.54
CA GLY A 246 11.88 -21.57 6.22
C GLY A 246 11.16 -22.23 5.04
N LYS A 247 10.20 -23.15 5.26
CA LYS A 247 9.45 -23.77 4.15
C LYS A 247 8.38 -22.84 3.59
N GLY A 248 7.80 -21.98 4.41
CA GLY A 248 6.67 -21.13 4.05
C GLY A 248 5.37 -21.92 3.85
N ARG A 249 4.39 -21.29 3.21
CA ARG A 249 3.11 -21.91 2.83
C ARG A 249 3.19 -22.44 1.41
N TYR A 250 2.77 -23.68 1.21
CA TYR A 250 2.67 -24.26 -0.12
C TYR A 250 1.55 -25.28 -0.19
N PHE A 251 0.97 -25.38 -1.37
CA PHE A 251 -0.07 -26.33 -1.68
C PHE A 251 0.51 -27.60 -2.29
N VAL A 252 -0.12 -28.73 -1.98
CA VAL A 252 0.18 -30.03 -2.55
C VAL A 252 -1.10 -30.59 -3.15
N CYS A 253 -1.06 -30.89 -4.44
CA CYS A 253 -2.11 -31.63 -5.11
C CYS A 253 -1.44 -32.79 -5.86
N ARG A 254 -1.83 -34.01 -5.53
CA ARG A 254 -1.16 -35.24 -5.99
C ARG A 254 0.34 -35.20 -5.61
N SER A 255 1.23 -35.37 -6.58
CA SER A 255 2.69 -35.27 -6.40
C SER A 255 3.25 -33.85 -6.60
N ASN A 256 2.42 -32.88 -6.99
CA ASN A 256 2.87 -31.53 -7.31
C ASN A 256 2.80 -30.62 -6.09
N ALA A 257 3.91 -29.92 -5.83
CA ALA A 257 4.00 -28.87 -4.83
C ALA A 257 4.07 -27.49 -5.50
N ILE A 258 3.16 -26.60 -5.10
CA ILE A 258 3.01 -25.23 -5.60
C ILE A 258 3.14 -24.27 -4.42
N ARG A 259 4.18 -23.43 -4.42
CA ARG A 259 4.35 -22.43 -3.37
C ARG A 259 3.20 -21.43 -3.41
N ALA A 260 2.69 -21.01 -2.26
CA ALA A 260 1.71 -19.93 -2.18
C ALA A 260 2.42 -18.60 -2.48
N SER A 261 2.61 -18.31 -3.78
CA SER A 261 3.34 -17.15 -4.24
C SER A 261 2.74 -16.58 -5.52
N VAL A 262 2.88 -15.27 -5.68
CA VAL A 262 2.40 -14.55 -6.86
C VAL A 262 3.02 -15.04 -8.17
N GLU A 263 4.20 -15.68 -8.11
CA GLU A 263 4.85 -16.31 -9.27
C GLU A 263 3.99 -17.42 -9.91
N PHE A 264 3.16 -18.08 -9.10
CA PHE A 264 2.25 -19.13 -9.55
C PHE A 264 0.81 -18.63 -9.65
N ALA A 265 0.54 -17.35 -9.34
CA ALA A 265 -0.81 -16.80 -9.40
C ALA A 265 -1.19 -16.44 -10.85
N GLU A 266 -2.24 -17.09 -11.35
CA GLU A 266 -2.88 -16.78 -12.62
C GLU A 266 -4.08 -15.87 -12.40
N GLU A 267 -4.34 -14.98 -13.36
CA GLU A 267 -5.57 -14.19 -13.37
C GLU A 267 -6.76 -15.13 -13.67
N SER A 268 -7.66 -15.28 -12.69
CA SER A 268 -8.88 -16.05 -12.82
C SER A 268 -10.11 -15.21 -12.46
N PRO A 269 -11.26 -15.42 -13.13
CA PRO A 269 -12.50 -14.76 -12.74
C PRO A 269 -12.88 -15.10 -11.29
N LEU A 270 -13.15 -14.06 -10.50
CA LEU A 270 -13.77 -14.11 -9.17
C LEU A 270 -12.99 -14.79 -8.04
N CYS A 271 -11.76 -15.26 -8.27
CA CYS A 271 -10.92 -15.89 -7.24
C CYS A 271 -9.43 -15.77 -7.57
N THR A 272 -8.57 -16.11 -6.61
CA THR A 272 -7.14 -16.29 -6.83
C THR A 272 -6.85 -17.76 -7.11
N THR A 273 -6.15 -18.03 -8.23
CA THR A 273 -5.78 -19.39 -8.65
C THR A 273 -4.27 -19.53 -8.72
N LEU A 274 -3.73 -20.57 -8.09
CA LEU A 274 -2.34 -20.97 -8.25
C LEU A 274 -2.23 -22.06 -9.31
N CYS A 275 -1.27 -21.91 -10.23
CA CYS A 275 -1.03 -22.84 -11.32
C CYS A 275 0.45 -23.19 -11.44
N LYS A 276 0.77 -24.47 -11.59
CA LYS A 276 2.10 -24.97 -11.87
C LYS A 276 2.01 -26.37 -12.48
N ASP A 277 2.77 -26.60 -13.55
CA ASP A 277 2.87 -27.91 -14.21
C ASP A 277 1.49 -28.51 -14.59
N GLY A 278 0.55 -27.64 -14.99
CA GLY A 278 -0.82 -28.00 -15.37
C GLY A 278 -1.78 -28.25 -14.20
N VAL A 279 -1.30 -28.28 -12.96
CA VAL A 279 -2.13 -28.37 -11.75
C VAL A 279 -2.62 -26.97 -11.36
N LYS A 280 -3.93 -26.86 -11.07
CA LYS A 280 -4.61 -25.64 -10.65
C LYS A 280 -5.23 -25.81 -9.28
N ILE A 281 -5.04 -24.80 -8.44
CA ILE A 281 -5.62 -24.71 -7.10
C ILE A 281 -6.31 -23.37 -6.96
N ARG A 282 -7.63 -23.42 -6.92
CA ARG A 282 -8.52 -22.25 -7.01
C ARG A 282 -9.04 -21.83 -5.64
N THR A 283 -9.43 -20.55 -5.53
CA THR A 283 -10.12 -19.99 -4.35
C THR A 283 -9.25 -20.06 -3.09
N VAL A 284 -7.94 -19.78 -3.23
CA VAL A 284 -6.97 -19.90 -2.13
C VAL A 284 -7.06 -18.75 -1.12
N GLU A 285 -7.64 -17.62 -1.51
CA GLU A 285 -7.64 -16.34 -0.82
C GLU A 285 -8.18 -16.42 0.63
N HIS A 286 -9.29 -17.11 0.89
CA HIS A 286 -9.88 -17.12 2.25
C HIS A 286 -9.05 -17.94 3.23
N LEU A 287 -8.53 -19.09 2.77
CA LEU A 287 -7.62 -19.92 3.55
C LEU A 287 -6.31 -19.19 3.81
N LEU A 288 -5.72 -18.59 2.77
CA LEU A 288 -4.47 -17.84 2.90
C LEU A 288 -4.63 -16.60 3.79
N SER A 289 -5.79 -15.94 3.75
CA SER A 289 -6.12 -14.82 4.63
C SER A 289 -6.14 -15.26 6.09
N ALA A 290 -6.78 -16.40 6.39
CA ALA A 290 -6.77 -17.00 7.72
C ALA A 290 -5.36 -17.39 8.17
N LEU A 291 -4.57 -18.03 7.33
CA LEU A 291 -3.20 -18.45 7.67
C LEU A 291 -2.30 -17.25 7.96
N GLU A 292 -2.34 -16.20 7.14
CA GLU A 292 -1.52 -14.99 7.35
C GLU A 292 -1.91 -14.26 8.64
N ALA A 293 -3.20 -14.01 8.84
CA ALA A 293 -3.68 -13.24 9.99
C ALA A 293 -3.63 -14.01 11.32
N MET A 294 -3.65 -15.35 11.25
CA MET A 294 -3.44 -16.22 12.41
C MET A 294 -1.96 -16.63 12.57
N GLU A 295 -1.05 -15.96 11.88
CA GLU A 295 0.40 -16.12 11.99
C GLU A 295 0.92 -17.53 11.66
N VAL A 296 0.25 -18.29 10.81
CA VAL A 296 0.77 -19.57 10.30
C VAL A 296 1.74 -19.30 9.16
N ASP A 297 3.04 -19.30 9.47
CA ASP A 297 4.11 -18.96 8.52
C ASP A 297 4.53 -20.17 7.67
N ASN A 298 4.61 -21.35 8.28
CA ASN A 298 5.04 -22.58 7.63
C ASN A 298 3.91 -23.62 7.67
N CYS A 299 3.45 -24.05 6.49
CA CYS A 299 2.36 -25.03 6.39
C CYS A 299 2.34 -25.70 5.03
N ARG A 300 2.28 -27.04 5.04
CA ARG A 300 1.93 -27.85 3.88
C ARG A 300 0.41 -27.99 3.78
N ILE A 301 -0.15 -27.57 2.66
CA ILE A 301 -1.60 -27.50 2.40
C ILE A 301 -1.96 -28.54 1.34
N GLU A 302 -2.42 -29.71 1.74
CA GLU A 302 -2.87 -30.73 0.79
C GLU A 302 -4.31 -30.46 0.36
N VAL A 303 -4.57 -30.46 -0.95
CA VAL A 303 -5.92 -30.24 -1.51
C VAL A 303 -6.25 -31.36 -2.48
N LYS A 304 -7.43 -31.96 -2.31
CA LYS A 304 -7.96 -33.00 -3.20
C LYS A 304 -9.46 -32.87 -3.37
N ASN A 305 -9.97 -33.11 -4.57
CA ASN A 305 -11.40 -33.29 -4.80
C ASN A 305 -11.83 -34.71 -4.42
N SER A 306 -13.13 -34.99 -4.55
CA SER A 306 -13.68 -36.34 -4.44
C SER A 306 -13.07 -37.32 -5.46
N ASP A 307 -12.71 -36.82 -6.65
CA ASP A 307 -11.89 -37.54 -7.61
C ASP A 307 -10.41 -37.25 -7.32
N PRO A 308 -9.59 -38.24 -6.93
CA PRO A 308 -8.18 -38.04 -6.60
C PRO A 308 -7.30 -37.75 -7.82
N GLU A 309 -7.79 -37.98 -9.04
CA GLU A 309 -7.04 -37.73 -10.28
C GLU A 309 -7.19 -36.29 -10.79
N ASP A 310 -8.14 -35.53 -10.23
CA ASP A 310 -8.36 -34.12 -10.57
C ASP A 310 -7.08 -33.30 -10.40
N ILE A 311 -6.69 -32.61 -11.47
CA ILE A 311 -5.58 -31.63 -11.46
C ILE A 311 -6.07 -30.19 -11.32
N ASP A 312 -7.39 -29.96 -11.41
CA ASP A 312 -8.06 -28.69 -11.10
C ASP A 312 -8.88 -28.87 -9.83
N VAL A 313 -8.30 -28.43 -8.71
CA VAL A 313 -8.89 -28.53 -7.37
C VAL A 313 -9.20 -27.15 -6.82
N GLU A 314 -10.17 -27.09 -5.92
CA GLU A 314 -10.64 -25.84 -5.36
C GLU A 314 -10.76 -25.95 -3.84
N VAL A 315 -10.32 -24.92 -3.12
CA VAL A 315 -10.47 -24.87 -1.65
C VAL A 315 -11.97 -24.76 -1.30
N PRO A 316 -12.48 -25.52 -0.31
CA PRO A 316 -13.87 -25.41 0.13
C PRO A 316 -14.25 -24.00 0.59
N ILE A 317 -15.47 -23.57 0.25
CA ILE A 317 -15.96 -22.20 0.54
C ILE A 317 -16.59 -22.07 1.93
N PHE A 318 -17.02 -23.19 2.53
CA PHE A 318 -17.78 -23.24 3.79
C PHE A 318 -18.95 -22.26 3.83
N ASP A 319 -18.95 -21.31 4.76
CA ASP A 319 -20.00 -20.30 4.90
C ASP A 319 -19.75 -19.03 4.06
N GLY A 320 -18.68 -19.02 3.25
CA GLY A 320 -18.26 -17.88 2.45
C GLY A 320 -17.23 -16.97 3.10
N SER A 321 -16.84 -17.24 4.34
CA SER A 321 -15.89 -16.45 5.12
C SER A 321 -14.64 -17.26 5.49
N ALA A 322 -13.73 -16.65 6.26
CA ALA A 322 -12.53 -17.33 6.77
C ALA A 322 -12.75 -17.95 8.16
N ARG A 323 -13.97 -17.90 8.71
CA ARG A 323 -14.29 -18.29 10.08
C ARG A 323 -13.90 -19.72 10.40
N GLU A 324 -14.29 -20.68 9.56
CA GLU A 324 -14.05 -22.10 9.79
C GLU A 324 -12.55 -22.43 9.84
N TRP A 325 -11.74 -21.71 9.05
CA TRP A 325 -10.28 -21.81 9.09
C TRP A 325 -9.71 -21.24 10.39
N VAL A 326 -10.14 -20.04 10.78
CA VAL A 326 -9.71 -19.40 12.04
C VAL A 326 -10.06 -20.26 13.25
N GLU A 327 -11.26 -20.83 13.30
CA GLU A 327 -11.70 -21.71 14.38
C GLU A 327 -10.86 -22.99 14.44
N ALA A 328 -10.55 -23.60 13.28
CA ALA A 328 -9.71 -24.78 13.21
C ALA A 328 -8.27 -24.50 13.67
N ILE A 329 -7.69 -23.36 13.26
CA ILE A 329 -6.34 -22.94 13.68
C ILE A 329 -6.31 -22.69 15.19
N LYS A 330 -7.31 -22.00 15.75
CA LYS A 330 -7.42 -21.78 17.20
C LYS A 330 -7.57 -23.06 17.99
N GLN A 331 -8.36 -24.00 17.48
CA GLN A 331 -8.61 -25.29 18.13
C GLN A 331 -7.32 -26.11 18.25
N VAL A 332 -6.50 -26.11 17.20
CA VAL A 332 -5.23 -26.84 17.18
C VAL A 332 -4.12 -26.08 17.90
N GLY A 333 -4.09 -24.75 17.79
CA GLY A 333 -3.04 -23.91 18.33
C GLY A 333 -1.83 -23.79 17.40
N LEU A 334 -0.90 -22.92 17.78
CA LEU A 334 0.36 -22.68 17.10
C LEU A 334 1.53 -23.21 17.93
N LYS A 335 2.65 -23.44 17.27
CA LYS A 335 3.95 -23.67 17.88
C LYS A 335 5.03 -22.95 17.09
N GLU A 336 6.13 -22.63 17.75
CA GLU A 336 7.34 -22.18 17.07
C GLU A 336 7.79 -23.26 16.07
N ALA A 337 8.07 -22.83 14.84
CA ALA A 337 8.61 -23.70 13.81
C ALA A 337 10.12 -23.84 14.01
N THR A 338 10.62 -25.08 13.91
CA THR A 338 12.05 -25.36 13.87
C THR A 338 12.45 -25.88 12.50
N ASP A 339 13.66 -25.55 12.07
CA ASP A 339 14.27 -26.15 10.88
C ASP A 339 14.57 -27.65 11.10
N GLU A 340 15.16 -28.30 10.10
CA GLU A 340 15.52 -29.74 10.14
C GLU A 340 16.62 -30.04 11.19
N HIS A 341 17.30 -29.02 11.71
CA HIS A 341 18.34 -29.12 12.73
C HIS A 341 17.84 -28.74 14.14
N GLY A 342 16.56 -28.36 14.28
CA GLY A 342 15.95 -27.98 15.55
C GLY A 342 16.12 -26.50 15.91
N ASN A 343 16.59 -25.64 14.99
CA ASN A 343 16.74 -24.20 15.26
C ASN A 343 15.46 -23.43 14.91
N CYS A 344 15.08 -22.46 15.73
CA CYS A 344 14.02 -21.51 15.39
C CYS A 344 14.54 -20.48 14.37
N CYS A 345 13.68 -20.03 13.46
CA CYS A 345 13.99 -18.94 12.54
C CYS A 345 13.24 -17.68 12.91
N GLU A 346 13.87 -16.52 12.72
CA GLU A 346 13.21 -15.24 12.88
C GLU A 346 12.22 -14.96 11.74
N LYS A 347 11.05 -14.43 12.08
CA LYS A 347 10.06 -13.99 11.11
C LYS A 347 10.47 -12.62 10.57
N MET A 348 10.62 -12.55 9.25
CA MET A 348 10.95 -11.33 8.53
C MET A 348 9.70 -10.64 8.00
N ALA A 349 9.72 -9.32 7.89
CA ALA A 349 8.67 -8.54 7.24
C ALA A 349 9.28 -7.47 6.32
N ALA A 350 8.67 -7.23 5.17
CA ALA A 350 9.08 -6.12 4.32
C ALA A 350 8.54 -4.80 4.87
N HIS A 351 9.38 -3.77 4.89
CA HIS A 351 8.96 -2.41 5.18
C HIS A 351 8.94 -1.58 3.90
N MET A 352 7.91 -0.75 3.78
CA MET A 352 7.80 0.19 2.66
C MET A 352 8.56 1.48 2.97
N ASN A 353 9.53 1.82 2.11
CA ASN A 353 10.29 3.07 2.20
C ASN A 353 9.77 4.14 1.24
N GLU A 354 9.07 3.73 0.19
CA GLU A 354 8.46 4.58 -0.83
C GLU A 354 7.03 4.08 -1.15
N PRO A 355 6.12 4.96 -1.60
CA PRO A 355 4.81 4.55 -2.05
C PRO A 355 4.90 3.66 -3.30
N VAL A 356 4.19 2.53 -3.30
CA VAL A 356 4.00 1.68 -4.48
C VAL A 356 2.51 1.62 -4.78
N HIS A 357 2.14 1.76 -6.05
CA HIS A 357 0.74 1.72 -6.45
C HIS A 357 0.55 1.04 -7.79
N VAL A 358 -0.64 0.47 -7.97
CA VAL A 358 -1.13 -0.13 -9.21
C VAL A 358 -2.57 0.31 -9.42
N TRP A 359 -2.98 0.45 -10.68
CA TRP A 359 -4.36 0.80 -11.03
C TRP A 359 -4.81 0.04 -12.27
N ARG A 360 -6.11 -0.23 -12.34
CA ARG A 360 -6.81 -0.73 -13.52
C ARG A 360 -8.10 0.08 -13.65
N ASN A 361 -8.26 0.83 -14.73
CA ASN A 361 -9.42 1.71 -14.94
C ASN A 361 -9.63 2.69 -13.76
N ASN A 362 -10.77 2.59 -13.06
CA ASN A 362 -11.12 3.40 -11.88
C ASN A 362 -10.83 2.69 -10.54
N SER A 363 -10.13 1.56 -10.55
CA SER A 363 -9.71 0.82 -9.37
C SER A 363 -8.22 1.00 -9.11
N PHE A 364 -7.81 1.09 -7.84
CA PHE A 364 -6.40 1.19 -7.47
C PHE A 364 -6.09 0.44 -6.17
N VAL A 365 -4.83 0.07 -5.99
CA VAL A 365 -4.24 -0.28 -4.70
C VAL A 365 -2.91 0.43 -4.56
N ALA A 366 -2.70 1.08 -3.43
CA ALA A 366 -1.47 1.78 -3.08
C ALA A 366 -0.99 1.35 -1.69
N ALA A 367 0.30 1.10 -1.54
CA ALA A 367 0.97 0.85 -0.27
C ALA A 367 1.89 2.04 0.05
N PHE A 368 1.60 2.73 1.14
CA PHE A 368 2.38 3.88 1.62
C PHE A 368 3.27 3.46 2.80
N PRO A 369 4.48 4.06 2.95
CA PRO A 369 5.29 3.89 4.14
C PRO A 369 4.50 4.17 5.42
N SER A 370 4.56 3.24 6.37
CA SER A 370 3.87 3.32 7.66
C SER A 370 4.68 2.54 8.70
N PRO A 371 4.70 2.95 9.98
CA PRO A 371 5.36 2.19 11.04
C PRO A 371 4.64 0.88 11.38
N GLU A 372 3.37 0.74 11.00
CA GLU A 372 2.50 -0.39 11.30
C GLU A 372 1.71 -0.80 10.05
N ILE A 373 1.19 -2.03 10.05
CA ILE A 373 0.30 -2.52 9.01
C ILE A 373 -1.07 -1.86 9.20
N ARG A 374 -1.47 -1.07 8.21
CA ARG A 374 -2.79 -0.43 8.14
C ARG A 374 -3.45 -0.78 6.83
N ILE A 375 -4.77 -0.98 6.84
CA ILE A 375 -5.52 -1.25 5.61
C ILE A 375 -6.72 -0.31 5.56
N THR A 376 -6.89 0.40 4.47
CA THR A 376 -8.12 1.15 4.15
C THR A 376 -8.66 0.60 2.85
N TYR A 377 -9.90 0.14 2.85
CA TYR A 377 -10.52 -0.45 1.67
C TYR A 377 -11.83 0.25 1.38
N GLY A 378 -12.01 0.67 0.14
CA GLY A 378 -13.26 1.22 -0.36
C GLY A 378 -13.86 0.35 -1.45
N ILE A 379 -15.16 0.13 -1.39
CA ILE A 379 -15.96 -0.49 -2.45
C ILE A 379 -16.99 0.50 -2.97
N ASP A 380 -17.46 0.29 -4.20
CA ASP A 380 -18.45 1.15 -4.85
C ASP A 380 -19.28 0.33 -5.84
N PHE A 381 -20.52 0.03 -5.45
CA PHE A 381 -21.51 -0.73 -6.22
C PHE A 381 -22.76 0.14 -6.46
N PRO A 382 -22.69 1.14 -7.35
CA PRO A 382 -23.78 2.10 -7.58
C PRO A 382 -25.03 1.45 -8.20
N GLN A 383 -24.90 0.25 -8.76
CA GLN A 383 -26.02 -0.52 -9.31
C GLN A 383 -26.84 -1.25 -8.23
N VAL A 384 -26.36 -1.31 -6.98
CA VAL A 384 -27.06 -1.92 -5.85
C VAL A 384 -26.97 -1.01 -4.64
N ASP A 385 -27.98 -0.16 -4.43
CA ASP A 385 -28.02 0.86 -3.36
C ASP A 385 -27.76 0.30 -1.95
N ALA A 386 -28.22 -0.92 -1.67
CA ALA A 386 -28.03 -1.58 -0.38
C ALA A 386 -26.56 -1.94 -0.07
N ILE A 387 -25.71 -2.04 -1.10
CA ILE A 387 -24.25 -2.14 -0.95
C ILE A 387 -23.65 -0.74 -1.05
N GLY A 388 -23.90 -0.04 -2.15
CA GLY A 388 -23.45 1.33 -2.38
C GLY A 388 -21.94 1.52 -2.28
N CYS A 389 -21.53 2.70 -1.81
CA CYS A 389 -20.14 3.04 -1.54
C CYS A 389 -19.85 2.87 -0.04
N GLN A 390 -18.87 2.06 0.30
CA GLN A 390 -18.50 1.75 1.68
C GLN A 390 -16.99 1.87 1.85
N TRP A 391 -16.57 2.27 3.05
CA TRP A 391 -15.17 2.30 3.44
C TRP A 391 -14.97 1.60 4.78
N PHE A 392 -13.96 0.77 4.87
CA PHE A 392 -13.53 0.12 6.10
C PHE A 392 -12.04 0.35 6.32
N SER A 393 -11.63 0.61 7.56
CA SER A 393 -10.23 0.84 7.92
C SER A 393 -9.80 0.00 9.11
N VAL A 394 -8.65 -0.64 8.97
CA VAL A 394 -7.91 -1.38 9.99
C VAL A 394 -6.72 -0.54 10.41
N THR A 395 -6.70 -0.10 11.67
CA THR A 395 -5.62 0.70 12.24
C THR A 395 -4.50 -0.15 12.85
N SER A 396 -4.83 -1.34 13.33
CA SER A 396 -3.88 -2.36 13.78
C SER A 396 -4.48 -3.73 13.48
N LEU A 397 -3.68 -4.62 12.88
CA LEU A 397 -4.10 -5.96 12.51
C LEU A 397 -3.44 -6.98 13.45
N ASP A 398 -4.18 -7.40 14.47
CA ASP A 398 -3.85 -8.57 15.29
C ASP A 398 -4.83 -9.71 15.05
N ASN A 399 -4.45 -10.91 15.51
CA ASN A 399 -5.22 -12.14 15.35
C ASN A 399 -6.63 -12.07 15.99
N SER A 400 -6.80 -11.37 17.10
CA SER A 400 -8.08 -11.17 17.80
C SER A 400 -8.99 -10.24 17.01
N PHE A 401 -8.45 -9.12 16.52
CA PHE A 401 -9.16 -8.18 15.66
C PHE A 401 -9.59 -8.86 14.37
N TYR A 402 -8.68 -9.49 13.64
CA TYR A 402 -8.99 -10.20 12.40
C TYR A 402 -10.11 -11.22 12.63
N SER A 403 -9.98 -12.06 13.65
CA SER A 403 -10.97 -13.08 13.98
C SER A 403 -12.38 -12.53 14.20
N LYS A 404 -12.49 -11.37 14.85
CA LYS A 404 -13.79 -10.80 15.28
C LYS A 404 -14.38 -9.83 14.27
N GLN A 405 -13.53 -9.18 13.47
CA GLN A 405 -13.92 -8.02 12.65
C GLN A 405 -13.82 -8.28 11.14
N ILE A 406 -13.07 -9.30 10.71
CA ILE A 406 -12.81 -9.57 9.29
C ILE A 406 -13.16 -11.01 8.92
N ALA A 407 -12.68 -11.99 9.69
CA ALA A 407 -12.80 -13.41 9.36
C ALA A 407 -14.24 -13.91 9.21
N LEU A 408 -15.21 -13.23 9.85
CA LEU A 408 -16.62 -13.58 9.80
C LEU A 408 -17.33 -13.06 8.53
N SER A 409 -16.70 -12.18 7.74
CA SER A 409 -17.34 -11.54 6.60
C SER A 409 -17.45 -12.47 5.42
N ARG A 410 -18.69 -12.81 5.04
CA ARG A 410 -18.97 -13.74 3.93
C ARG A 410 -18.78 -13.07 2.58
N THR A 411 -18.45 -13.89 1.59
CA THR A 411 -18.45 -13.50 0.19
C THR A 411 -19.84 -13.07 -0.25
N PHE A 412 -19.92 -12.26 -1.30
CA PHE A 412 -21.16 -11.65 -1.72
C PHE A 412 -21.31 -11.64 -3.23
N CYS A 413 -22.56 -11.64 -3.69
CA CYS A 413 -22.87 -11.49 -5.11
C CYS A 413 -24.13 -10.66 -5.34
N ILE A 414 -24.20 -10.10 -6.54
CA ILE A 414 -25.38 -9.40 -7.05
C ILE A 414 -26.29 -10.45 -7.71
N TYR A 415 -27.55 -10.52 -7.26
CA TYR A 415 -28.50 -11.54 -7.69
C TYR A 415 -28.68 -11.56 -9.22
N GLU A 416 -28.79 -10.37 -9.83
CA GLU A 416 -28.97 -10.19 -11.27
C GLU A 416 -27.77 -10.68 -12.10
N GLU A 417 -26.61 -10.91 -11.48
CA GLU A 417 -25.41 -11.44 -12.14
C GLU A 417 -25.26 -12.97 -12.00
N VAL A 418 -26.07 -13.61 -11.15
CA VAL A 418 -25.96 -15.04 -10.81
C VAL A 418 -26.17 -15.95 -12.02
N GLU A 419 -27.19 -15.68 -12.85
CA GLU A 419 -27.48 -16.49 -14.02
C GLU A 419 -26.30 -16.49 -15.00
N ARG A 420 -25.80 -15.31 -15.35
CA ARG A 420 -24.62 -15.14 -16.22
C ARG A 420 -23.39 -15.86 -15.66
N MET A 421 -23.13 -15.75 -14.35
CA MET A 421 -22.00 -16.44 -13.73
C MET A 421 -22.16 -17.97 -13.81
N ARG A 422 -23.36 -18.50 -13.60
CA ARG A 422 -23.64 -19.94 -13.72
C ARG A 422 -23.50 -20.44 -15.15
N GLU A 423 -23.98 -19.68 -16.13
CA GLU A 423 -23.80 -19.97 -17.56
C GLU A 423 -22.32 -19.99 -17.96
N ALA A 424 -21.51 -19.10 -17.38
CA ALA A 424 -20.04 -19.10 -17.53
C ALA A 424 -19.34 -20.24 -16.77
N GLY A 425 -20.10 -21.16 -16.14
CA GLY A 425 -19.56 -22.28 -15.38
C GLY A 425 -18.95 -21.90 -14.02
N LEU A 426 -19.25 -20.71 -13.51
CA LEU A 426 -18.82 -20.22 -12.20
C LEU A 426 -19.92 -20.45 -11.16
N ILE A 427 -19.57 -20.30 -9.87
CA ILE A 427 -20.48 -20.35 -8.72
C ILE A 427 -21.44 -21.56 -8.67
N LYS A 428 -21.05 -22.71 -9.25
CA LYS A 428 -21.87 -23.94 -9.25
C LYS A 428 -22.12 -24.48 -7.84
N GLY A 429 -21.25 -24.15 -6.91
CA GLY A 429 -21.41 -24.42 -5.49
C GLY A 429 -22.07 -23.31 -4.69
N GLY A 430 -22.27 -22.13 -5.27
CA GLY A 430 -22.80 -20.95 -4.60
C GLY A 430 -24.27 -21.08 -4.21
N GLY A 431 -24.58 -20.66 -2.98
CA GLY A 431 -25.90 -20.68 -2.36
C GLY A 431 -26.01 -19.67 -1.22
N LEU A 432 -27.22 -19.50 -0.67
CA LEU A 432 -27.47 -18.53 0.41
C LEU A 432 -26.79 -18.90 1.74
N GLU A 433 -26.38 -20.17 1.87
CA GLU A 433 -25.62 -20.70 3.00
C GLU A 433 -24.14 -20.30 2.98
N ASN A 434 -23.60 -19.93 1.81
CA ASN A 434 -22.18 -19.65 1.60
C ASN A 434 -21.86 -18.31 0.94
N ALA A 435 -22.86 -17.47 0.72
CA ALA A 435 -22.70 -16.10 0.24
C ALA A 435 -23.85 -15.21 0.72
N ILE A 436 -23.60 -13.92 0.93
CA ILE A 436 -24.67 -12.92 1.05
C ILE A 436 -25.06 -12.44 -0.35
N VAL A 437 -26.36 -12.46 -0.64
CA VAL A 437 -26.87 -12.14 -1.97
C VAL A 437 -27.70 -10.87 -1.89
N CYS A 438 -27.38 -9.91 -2.75
CA CYS A 438 -28.08 -8.63 -2.82
C CYS A 438 -28.70 -8.46 -4.21
N SER A 439 -29.97 -8.09 -4.28
CA SER A 439 -30.64 -7.71 -5.52
C SER A 439 -30.69 -6.19 -5.62
N ALA A 440 -30.43 -5.67 -6.82
CA ALA A 440 -30.60 -4.24 -7.10
C ALA A 440 -32.02 -3.75 -6.79
N SER A 441 -33.03 -4.60 -6.99
CA SER A 441 -34.44 -4.24 -6.80
C SER A 441 -35.02 -4.59 -5.43
N LYS A 442 -34.50 -5.62 -4.75
CA LYS A 442 -35.05 -6.15 -3.49
C LYS A 442 -34.15 -5.93 -2.28
N GLY A 443 -32.93 -5.45 -2.46
CA GLY A 443 -31.91 -5.39 -1.42
C GLY A 443 -31.43 -6.78 -1.02
N TRP A 444 -31.07 -6.96 0.25
CA TRP A 444 -30.52 -8.20 0.80
C TRP A 444 -31.53 -9.36 0.77
N LEU A 445 -31.16 -10.49 0.15
CA LEU A 445 -32.03 -11.66 0.01
C LEU A 445 -31.92 -12.64 1.19
N ASN A 446 -30.81 -12.62 1.92
CA ASN A 446 -30.55 -13.49 3.07
C ASN A 446 -30.00 -12.72 4.29
N PRO A 447 -30.74 -11.72 4.81
CA PRO A 447 -30.40 -11.09 6.09
C PRO A 447 -30.52 -12.09 7.27
N PRO A 448 -29.89 -11.82 8.43
CA PRO A 448 -29.10 -10.62 8.72
C PRO A 448 -27.68 -10.68 8.13
N LEU A 449 -27.12 -9.49 7.89
CA LEU A 449 -25.68 -9.35 7.72
C LEU A 449 -24.99 -9.56 9.08
N ARG A 450 -23.76 -10.08 9.06
CA ARG A 450 -22.91 -10.20 10.24
C ARG A 450 -22.32 -8.84 10.64
N PHE A 451 -22.14 -7.96 9.65
CA PHE A 451 -21.73 -6.58 9.83
C PHE A 451 -22.52 -5.68 8.86
N PRO A 452 -22.84 -4.42 9.23
CA PRO A 452 -23.47 -3.49 8.29
C PRO A 452 -22.67 -3.27 7.00
N ASP A 453 -21.34 -3.34 7.10
CA ASP A 453 -20.33 -3.21 6.05
C ASP A 453 -19.67 -4.55 5.69
N GLU A 454 -20.41 -5.68 5.83
CA GLU A 454 -19.92 -7.04 5.55
C GLU A 454 -19.24 -7.18 4.16
N PRO A 455 -19.78 -6.62 3.06
CA PRO A 455 -19.12 -6.66 1.75
C PRO A 455 -17.74 -5.98 1.73
N CYS A 456 -17.61 -4.82 2.36
CA CYS A 456 -16.35 -4.07 2.40
C CYS A 456 -15.30 -4.81 3.24
N ARG A 457 -15.71 -5.38 4.38
CA ARG A 457 -14.84 -6.21 5.24
C ARG A 457 -14.41 -7.50 4.55
N HIS A 458 -15.29 -8.12 3.74
CA HIS A 458 -14.91 -9.26 2.92
C HIS A 458 -13.84 -8.90 1.89
N LYS A 459 -13.87 -7.69 1.31
CA LYS A 459 -12.78 -7.24 0.44
C LYS A 459 -11.46 -6.99 1.16
N VAL A 460 -11.49 -6.65 2.45
CA VAL A 460 -10.28 -6.67 3.28
C VAL A 460 -9.78 -8.09 3.52
N LEU A 461 -10.68 -9.05 3.76
CA LEU A 461 -10.34 -10.47 3.87
C LEU A 461 -9.65 -10.98 2.60
N ASP A 462 -10.24 -10.72 1.43
CA ASP A 462 -9.68 -11.07 0.11
C ASP A 462 -8.28 -10.45 -0.06
N LEU A 463 -8.14 -9.14 0.22
CA LEU A 463 -6.87 -8.44 0.10
C LEU A 463 -5.78 -9.04 0.99
N ILE A 464 -6.08 -9.37 2.25
CA ILE A 464 -5.10 -10.01 3.15
C ILE A 464 -4.65 -11.36 2.59
N GLY A 465 -5.60 -12.15 2.06
CA GLY A 465 -5.30 -13.44 1.43
C GLY A 465 -4.40 -13.31 0.21
N ASP A 466 -4.70 -12.37 -0.68
CA ASP A 466 -3.93 -12.14 -1.90
C ASP A 466 -2.55 -11.56 -1.60
N LEU A 467 -2.44 -10.59 -0.69
CA LEU A 467 -1.16 -10.03 -0.26
C LEU A 467 -0.29 -11.07 0.45
N SER A 468 -0.87 -12.09 1.08
CA SER A 468 -0.12 -13.18 1.70
C SER A 468 0.78 -13.93 0.71
N LEU A 469 0.51 -13.85 -0.61
CA LEU A 469 1.33 -14.42 -1.68
C LEU A 469 2.68 -13.71 -1.88
N PHE A 470 2.87 -12.57 -1.22
CA PHE A 470 4.16 -11.91 -1.11
C PHE A 470 5.14 -12.67 -0.21
N ALA A 471 4.63 -13.48 0.74
CA ALA A 471 5.44 -14.22 1.69
C ALA A 471 6.43 -15.18 0.99
N ARG A 472 7.64 -15.30 1.57
CA ARG A 472 8.67 -16.25 1.13
C ARG A 472 9.34 -16.87 2.35
N PHE A 473 9.54 -18.18 2.32
CA PHE A 473 10.33 -18.90 3.33
C PHE A 473 9.91 -18.59 4.79
N GLY A 474 8.60 -18.48 5.04
CA GLY A 474 8.04 -18.16 6.36
C GLY A 474 8.11 -16.69 6.77
N SER A 475 8.42 -15.77 5.84
CA SER A 475 8.26 -14.34 6.05
C SER A 475 6.78 -13.94 6.12
N GLN A 476 6.51 -12.77 6.68
CA GLN A 476 5.22 -12.10 6.59
C GLN A 476 4.91 -11.75 5.13
N GLY A 477 3.66 -11.95 4.71
CA GLY A 477 3.18 -11.55 3.39
C GLY A 477 2.65 -10.12 3.36
N LEU A 478 2.08 -9.64 4.48
CA LEU A 478 1.68 -8.23 4.58
C LEU A 478 2.91 -7.33 4.77
N PRO A 479 3.19 -6.36 3.87
CA PRO A 479 4.23 -5.38 4.13
C PRO A 479 3.82 -4.44 5.28
N VAL A 480 4.79 -3.99 6.06
CA VAL A 480 4.60 -2.94 7.08
C VAL A 480 4.42 -1.62 6.34
N ALA A 481 3.15 -1.29 6.11
CA ALA A 481 2.70 -0.21 5.24
C ALA A 481 1.24 0.16 5.55
N HIS A 482 0.82 1.34 5.11
CA HIS A 482 -0.61 1.65 4.97
C HIS A 482 -1.05 1.32 3.55
N ILE A 483 -1.82 0.25 3.42
CA ILE A 483 -2.39 -0.21 2.16
C ILE A 483 -3.76 0.43 1.99
N VAL A 484 -3.95 1.18 0.91
CA VAL A 484 -5.22 1.80 0.52
C VAL A 484 -5.68 1.17 -0.79
N ALA A 485 -6.84 0.53 -0.78
CA ALA A 485 -7.46 -0.09 -1.94
C ALA A 485 -8.82 0.54 -2.22
N TYR A 486 -9.14 0.73 -3.50
CA TYR A 486 -10.45 1.18 -3.93
C TYR A 486 -10.91 0.37 -5.14
N LYS A 487 -12.09 -0.25 -5.03
CA LYS A 487 -12.68 -1.12 -6.08
C LYS A 487 -11.71 -2.21 -6.55
N GLY A 488 -10.82 -2.66 -5.68
CA GLY A 488 -9.85 -3.71 -5.97
C GLY A 488 -10.50 -5.09 -6.08
N GLY A 489 -9.79 -5.99 -6.74
CA GLY A 489 -10.09 -7.41 -6.81
C GLY A 489 -8.80 -8.21 -7.01
N HIS A 490 -8.90 -9.53 -6.99
CA HIS A 490 -7.76 -10.46 -6.98
C HIS A 490 -6.66 -10.17 -8.01
N ALA A 491 -7.04 -9.80 -9.24
CA ALA A 491 -6.07 -9.45 -10.29
C ALA A 491 -5.26 -8.19 -9.93
N LEU A 492 -5.91 -7.15 -9.43
CA LEU A 492 -5.25 -5.91 -9.01
C LEU A 492 -4.42 -6.10 -7.74
N HIS A 493 -4.89 -6.94 -6.81
CA HIS A 493 -4.10 -7.32 -5.64
C HIS A 493 -2.82 -8.05 -6.05
N SER A 494 -2.93 -9.02 -6.97
CA SER A 494 -1.79 -9.75 -7.53
C SER A 494 -0.82 -8.81 -8.24
N ASP A 495 -1.30 -7.81 -9.00
CA ASP A 495 -0.44 -6.82 -9.63
C ASP A 495 0.37 -6.02 -8.60
N LEU A 496 -0.23 -5.64 -7.48
CA LEU A 496 0.50 -5.00 -6.38
C LEU A 496 1.57 -5.95 -5.83
N VAL A 497 1.25 -7.21 -5.58
CA VAL A 497 2.24 -8.19 -5.06
C VAL A 497 3.39 -8.41 -6.05
N ARG A 498 3.10 -8.46 -7.35
CA ARG A 498 4.14 -8.55 -8.40
C ARG A 498 5.02 -7.29 -8.39
N ARG A 499 4.42 -6.12 -8.25
CA ARG A 499 5.14 -4.84 -8.17
C ARG A 499 6.05 -4.78 -6.92
N LEU A 500 5.53 -5.19 -5.75
CA LEU A 500 6.29 -5.30 -4.50
C LEU A 500 7.42 -6.35 -4.61
N SER A 501 7.19 -7.41 -5.38
CA SER A 501 8.18 -8.47 -5.61
C SER A 501 9.29 -8.06 -6.59
N GLY A 502 9.16 -6.92 -7.28
CA GLY A 502 10.06 -6.53 -8.37
C GLY A 502 9.87 -7.38 -9.64
N THR A 503 8.71 -8.00 -9.79
CA THR A 503 8.35 -8.88 -10.92
C THR A 503 7.69 -8.10 -12.06
N ILE A 504 7.27 -6.85 -11.82
CA ILE A 504 6.72 -5.90 -12.82
C ILE A 504 7.27 -4.49 -12.56
#